data_AF-A0A7J7KRA8-F1
#
_entry.id   AF-A0A7J7KRA8-F1
#
_cell.length_a   1.000
_cell.length_b   1.000
_cell.length_c   1.000
_cell.angle_alpha   90.00
_cell.angle_beta   90.00
_cell.angle_gamma   90.00
#
_symmetry.space_group_name_H-M   'P 1'
#
loop_
_entity.id
_entity.type
_entity.pdbx_description
1 polymer ?
#
loop_
_entity_poly.entity_id
_entity_poly.type
_entity_poly.pdbx_seq_one_letter_code
_entity_poly.pdbx_strand_id
1 'polypeptide(L)'
;MLSAEEHKAHNPPPSLVPRIHAIYVNKIQTSNPLLPTSTDNSSQELAAIKTEACEIRENLLGLLEHALHGDKLCAEYMLLHLLSSVYMRRDTIAVGKFSLNITGVNANEQLLVNSLSYYLPMSLDNLNKLKFTPVKDYDSDRLVSGVLQLPNRCHLILDETVMQPGQLDVAGVKNLEALGNLVRWQKVKYDFKYSNPEFETDVPVICLSEGKSLLNMAQEDFVKTRQANKDAMTPEDFQSLLVVSRLLSLSCGLSNLSGDVWAKAKVLEECRKSRLPK
;
A
#
# COMPACT_ATOMS: atom_id res chain seq x y z
N MET A 1 -34.77 -7.47 16.26
CA MET A 1 -35.33 -8.39 15.24
C MET A 1 -35.42 -7.59 13.95
N LEU A 2 -34.77 -8.05 12.87
CA LEU A 2 -34.91 -7.43 11.54
C LEU A 2 -36.38 -7.46 11.11
N SER A 3 -36.86 -6.38 10.50
CA SER A 3 -38.24 -6.29 10.03
C SER A 3 -38.53 -7.34 8.93
N ALA A 4 -39.79 -7.74 8.75
CA ALA A 4 -40.18 -8.69 7.70
C ALA A 4 -39.86 -8.17 6.29
N GLU A 5 -39.81 -6.84 6.12
CA GLU A 5 -39.41 -6.17 4.89
C GLU A 5 -37.89 -6.23 4.68
N GLU A 6 -37.08 -6.00 5.71
CA GLU A 6 -35.62 -6.22 5.66
C GLU A 6 -35.28 -7.67 5.35
N HIS A 7 -36.01 -8.63 5.91
CA HIS A 7 -35.74 -10.05 5.66
C HIS A 7 -36.02 -10.46 4.21
N LYS A 8 -37.06 -9.87 3.59
CA LYS A 8 -37.37 -10.03 2.16
C LYS A 8 -36.36 -9.29 1.26
N ALA A 9 -35.87 -8.12 1.67
CA ALA A 9 -34.83 -7.40 0.95
C ALA A 9 -33.50 -8.16 0.95
N HIS A 10 -33.14 -8.82 2.06
CA HIS A 10 -31.94 -9.67 2.14
C HIS A 10 -32.10 -11.02 1.42
N ASN A 11 -33.33 -11.52 1.25
CA ASN A 11 -33.62 -12.82 0.64
C ASN A 11 -34.68 -12.72 -0.47
N PRO A 12 -34.44 -11.95 -1.55
CA PRO A 12 -35.40 -11.78 -2.63
C PRO A 12 -35.70 -13.13 -3.28
N PRO A 13 -36.95 -13.44 -3.67
CA PRO A 13 -37.30 -14.74 -4.21
C PRO A 13 -36.39 -15.12 -5.40
N PRO A 14 -36.03 -16.41 -5.56
CA PRO A 14 -35.12 -16.87 -6.62
C PRO A 14 -35.56 -16.52 -8.05
N SER A 15 -36.84 -16.18 -8.24
CA SER A 15 -37.41 -15.70 -9.51
C SER A 15 -36.98 -14.28 -9.89
N LEU A 16 -36.59 -13.44 -8.92
CA LEU A 16 -36.17 -12.04 -9.14
C LEU A 16 -34.65 -11.90 -9.26
N VAL A 17 -33.90 -12.74 -8.56
CA VAL A 17 -32.43 -12.68 -8.54
C VAL A 17 -31.87 -14.09 -8.75
N PRO A 18 -31.20 -14.39 -9.88
CA PRO A 18 -30.57 -15.68 -10.10
C PRO A 18 -29.51 -15.93 -9.00
N ARG A 19 -29.55 -17.12 -8.40
CA ARG A 19 -28.65 -17.50 -7.30
C ARG A 19 -27.72 -18.60 -7.76
N ILE A 20 -26.44 -18.45 -7.43
CA ILE A 20 -25.44 -19.50 -7.63
C ILE A 20 -25.25 -20.20 -6.28
N HIS A 21 -25.50 -21.52 -6.24
CA HIS A 21 -25.17 -22.33 -5.07
C HIS A 21 -23.71 -22.79 -5.21
N ALA A 22 -22.83 -22.25 -4.36
CA ALA A 22 -21.43 -22.64 -4.36
C ALA A 22 -21.24 -23.90 -3.50
N ILE A 23 -20.93 -25.03 -4.14
CA ILE A 23 -20.59 -26.29 -3.46
C ILE A 23 -19.16 -26.23 -2.87
N TYR A 24 -18.27 -25.51 -3.57
CA TYR A 24 -16.87 -25.33 -3.17
C TYR A 24 -16.41 -23.93 -3.58
N VAL A 25 -15.71 -23.25 -2.66
CA VAL A 25 -15.08 -21.95 -2.90
C VAL A 25 -13.63 -22.07 -2.45
N ASN A 26 -12.69 -21.86 -3.38
CA ASN A 26 -11.28 -21.78 -3.06
C ASN A 26 -10.79 -20.33 -3.24
N LYS A 27 -10.31 -19.74 -2.16
CA LYS A 27 -9.71 -18.40 -2.22
C LYS A 27 -8.26 -18.54 -2.69
N ILE A 28 -8.00 -18.14 -3.92
CA ILE A 28 -6.65 -18.12 -4.49
C ILE A 28 -5.86 -16.96 -3.86
N GLN A 29 -4.62 -17.21 -3.45
CA GLN A 29 -3.75 -16.19 -2.84
C GLN A 29 -3.08 -15.26 -3.86
N THR A 30 -2.91 -15.72 -5.09
CA THR A 30 -2.22 -14.99 -6.18
C THR A 30 -3.00 -15.15 -7.48
N SER A 31 -3.08 -14.08 -8.27
CA SER A 31 -3.66 -14.11 -9.62
C SER A 31 -2.65 -14.55 -10.69
N ASN A 32 -1.37 -14.75 -10.33
CA ASN A 32 -0.34 -15.18 -11.26
C ASN A 32 -0.45 -16.69 -11.49
N PRO A 33 -0.82 -17.14 -12.72
CA PRO A 33 -0.96 -18.55 -13.03
C PRO A 33 0.37 -19.32 -13.01
N LEU A 34 1.51 -18.62 -13.00
CA LEU A 34 2.85 -19.21 -12.93
C LEU A 34 3.29 -19.52 -11.49
N LEU A 35 2.52 -19.09 -10.47
CA LEU A 35 2.80 -19.38 -9.07
C LEU A 35 1.98 -20.58 -8.59
N PRO A 36 2.56 -21.45 -7.74
CA PRO A 36 1.83 -22.59 -7.19
C PRO A 36 0.65 -22.13 -6.33
N THR A 37 -0.47 -22.85 -6.42
CA THR A 37 -1.71 -22.52 -5.71
C THR A 37 -1.66 -22.84 -4.21
N SER A 38 -0.72 -23.68 -3.77
CA SER A 38 -0.42 -23.94 -2.36
C SER A 38 1.09 -23.90 -2.11
N THR A 39 1.49 -23.29 -1.01
CA THR A 39 2.89 -23.18 -0.55
C THR A 39 3.26 -24.30 0.41
N ASP A 40 2.62 -25.47 0.33
CA ASP A 40 2.91 -26.58 1.23
C ASP A 40 4.37 -27.02 1.05
N ASN A 41 5.16 -26.77 2.11
CA ASN A 41 6.62 -26.67 2.22
C ASN A 41 7.45 -27.90 1.77
N SER A 42 7.16 -28.51 0.62
CA SER A 42 7.75 -29.79 0.20
C SER A 42 8.09 -29.90 -1.29
N SER A 43 8.11 -28.78 -2.03
CA SER A 43 8.59 -28.79 -3.42
C SER A 43 10.09 -28.47 -3.49
N GLN A 44 10.85 -29.31 -4.19
CA GLN A 44 12.25 -29.04 -4.57
C GLN A 44 12.40 -27.68 -5.29
N GLU A 45 11.34 -27.23 -5.96
CA GLU A 45 11.23 -25.92 -6.62
C GLU A 45 11.42 -24.75 -5.65
N LEU A 46 10.85 -24.80 -4.43
CA LEU A 46 11.03 -23.71 -3.46
C LEU A 46 12.49 -23.64 -2.97
N ALA A 47 13.17 -24.78 -2.86
CA ALA A 47 14.59 -24.81 -2.52
C ALA A 47 15.45 -24.22 -3.64
N ALA A 48 15.16 -24.57 -4.89
CA ALA A 48 15.83 -24.01 -6.07
C ALA A 48 15.64 -22.49 -6.17
N ILE A 49 14.40 -22.00 -6.02
CA ILE A 49 14.09 -20.55 -6.01
C ILE A 49 14.84 -19.84 -4.88
N LYS A 50 14.95 -20.45 -3.68
CA LYS A 50 15.72 -19.88 -2.58
C LYS A 50 17.22 -19.79 -2.89
N THR A 51 17.78 -20.76 -3.62
CA THR A 51 19.18 -20.72 -4.05
C THR A 51 19.43 -19.61 -5.08
N GLU A 52 18.47 -19.39 -5.99
CA GLU A 52 18.55 -18.34 -7.02
C GLU A 52 18.12 -16.95 -6.51
N ALA A 53 17.50 -16.86 -5.33
CA ALA A 53 16.92 -15.63 -4.80
C ALA A 53 17.92 -14.45 -4.75
N CYS A 54 19.18 -14.73 -4.40
CA CYS A 54 20.24 -13.72 -4.39
C CYS A 54 20.50 -13.15 -5.79
N GLU A 55 20.58 -13.99 -6.82
CA GLU A 55 20.82 -13.56 -8.20
C GLU A 55 19.60 -12.83 -8.77
N ILE A 56 18.39 -13.33 -8.50
CA ILE A 56 17.13 -12.68 -8.88
C ILE A 56 17.05 -11.29 -8.26
N ARG A 57 17.43 -11.16 -6.98
CA ARG A 57 17.45 -9.87 -6.28
C ARG A 57 18.40 -8.88 -6.95
N GLU A 58 19.64 -9.27 -7.25
CA GLU A 58 20.61 -8.38 -7.90
C GLU A 58 20.14 -7.96 -9.29
N ASN A 59 19.54 -8.88 -10.06
CA ASN A 59 18.95 -8.58 -11.36
C ASN A 59 17.78 -7.59 -11.25
N LEU A 60 16.88 -7.79 -10.28
CA LEU A 60 15.76 -6.87 -10.02
C LEU A 60 16.26 -5.49 -9.58
N LEU A 61 17.28 -5.43 -8.73
CA LEU A 61 17.91 -4.17 -8.33
C LEU A 61 18.55 -3.45 -9.52
N GLY A 62 19.26 -4.17 -10.39
CA GLY A 62 19.84 -3.59 -11.61
C GLY A 62 18.77 -3.01 -12.55
N LEU A 63 17.64 -3.71 -12.71
CA LEU A 63 16.50 -3.20 -13.48
C LEU A 63 15.91 -1.94 -12.84
N LEU A 64 15.64 -1.96 -11.53
CA LEU A 64 15.09 -0.81 -10.81
C LEU A 64 16.06 0.38 -10.79
N GLU A 65 17.36 0.14 -10.64
CA GLU A 65 18.40 1.16 -10.67
C GLU A 65 18.46 1.83 -12.04
N HIS A 66 18.45 1.05 -13.12
CA HIS A 66 18.39 1.61 -14.49
C HIS A 66 17.14 2.46 -14.69
N ALA A 67 16.02 1.95 -14.20
CA ALA A 67 14.73 2.59 -14.29
C ALA A 67 14.72 3.93 -13.49
N LEU A 68 15.40 3.98 -12.35
CA LEU A 68 15.55 5.15 -11.47
C LEU A 68 16.84 5.94 -11.77
N HIS A 69 17.29 5.97 -13.03
CA HIS A 69 18.43 6.75 -13.53
C HIS A 69 19.76 6.55 -12.80
N GLY A 70 20.03 5.32 -12.35
CA GLY A 70 21.26 4.97 -11.64
C GLY A 70 21.19 5.18 -10.13
N ASP A 71 20.02 5.51 -9.56
CA ASP A 71 19.89 5.64 -8.10
C ASP A 71 19.68 4.28 -7.41
N LYS A 72 20.81 3.65 -7.07
CA LYS A 72 20.83 2.38 -6.34
C LYS A 72 20.09 2.43 -4.99
N LEU A 73 20.14 3.54 -4.26
CA LEU A 73 19.45 3.65 -2.96
C LEU A 73 17.94 3.65 -3.17
N CYS A 74 17.45 4.41 -4.15
CA CYS A 74 16.04 4.46 -4.48
C CYS A 74 15.55 3.08 -4.96
N ALA A 75 16.32 2.39 -5.79
CA ALA A 75 16.03 1.03 -6.25
C ALA A 75 15.89 0.02 -5.10
N GLU A 76 16.75 0.11 -4.08
CA GLU A 76 16.65 -0.70 -2.87
C GLU A 76 15.32 -0.47 -2.16
N TYR A 77 14.98 0.78 -1.84
CA TYR A 77 13.72 1.10 -1.18
C TYR A 77 12.49 0.74 -2.01
N MET A 78 12.58 0.87 -3.34
CA MET A 78 11.54 0.44 -4.27
C MET A 78 11.31 -1.06 -4.19
N LEU A 79 12.37 -1.87 -4.18
CA LEU A 79 12.24 -3.32 -4.02
C LEU A 79 11.64 -3.69 -2.65
N LEU A 80 12.04 -3.01 -1.58
CA LEU A 80 11.44 -3.21 -0.25
C LEU A 80 9.94 -2.87 -0.26
N HIS A 81 9.55 -1.80 -0.96
CA HIS A 81 8.15 -1.43 -1.16
C HIS A 81 7.36 -2.51 -1.89
N LEU A 82 7.89 -3.04 -3.00
CA LEU A 82 7.26 -4.12 -3.78
C LEU A 82 7.05 -5.40 -2.96
N LEU A 83 7.94 -5.67 -2.00
CA LEU A 83 7.84 -6.82 -1.09
C LEU A 83 6.94 -6.56 0.13
N SER A 84 6.56 -5.30 0.37
CA SER A 84 5.76 -4.94 1.54
C SER A 84 4.33 -5.46 1.44
N SER A 85 3.76 -5.78 2.60
CA SER A 85 2.39 -6.29 2.72
C SER A 85 1.93 -6.20 4.16
N VAL A 86 0.65 -5.93 4.40
CA VAL A 86 0.06 -6.03 5.74
C VAL A 86 -0.09 -7.49 6.13
N TYR A 87 0.87 -8.02 6.89
CA TYR A 87 0.90 -9.43 7.30
C TYR A 87 0.27 -9.67 8.68
N MET A 88 0.08 -8.63 9.47
CA MET A 88 -0.51 -8.73 10.80
C MET A 88 -1.31 -7.46 11.11
N ARG A 89 -2.48 -7.66 11.74
CA ARG A 89 -3.30 -6.59 12.30
C ARG A 89 -3.52 -6.89 13.77
N ARG A 90 -3.29 -5.90 14.63
CA ARG A 90 -3.58 -5.99 16.05
C ARG A 90 -4.34 -4.73 16.44
N ASP A 91 -5.56 -4.93 16.94
CA ASP A 91 -6.52 -3.86 17.22
C ASP A 91 -6.78 -2.99 15.97
N THR A 92 -6.36 -1.73 15.98
CA THR A 92 -6.51 -0.80 14.85
C THR A 92 -5.25 -0.66 14.00
N ILE A 93 -4.13 -1.27 14.40
CA ILE A 93 -2.82 -1.05 13.80
C ILE A 93 -2.52 -2.13 12.74
N ALA A 94 -2.26 -1.68 11.52
CA ALA A 94 -1.77 -2.52 10.42
C ALA A 94 -0.23 -2.55 10.41
N VAL A 95 0.34 -3.74 10.56
CA VAL A 95 1.80 -3.97 10.60
C VAL A 95 2.28 -4.56 9.28
N GLY A 96 3.38 -4.03 8.75
CA GLY A 96 4.04 -4.53 7.53
C GLY A 96 3.84 -3.68 6.28
N LYS A 97 3.00 -2.64 6.37
CA LYS A 97 2.91 -1.61 5.33
C LYS A 97 4.22 -0.84 5.22
N PHE A 98 4.59 -0.45 4.00
CA PHE A 98 5.76 0.37 3.73
C PHE A 98 5.43 1.40 2.64
N SER A 99 4.99 2.58 3.04
CA SER A 99 4.71 3.67 2.11
C SER A 99 5.99 4.43 1.78
N LEU A 100 6.21 4.74 0.51
CA LEU A 100 7.42 5.40 0.04
C LEU A 100 7.05 6.72 -0.64
N ASN A 101 7.75 7.81 -0.30
CA ASN A 101 7.69 9.06 -1.07
C ASN A 101 9.02 9.22 -1.80
N ILE A 102 8.97 9.37 -3.13
CA ILE A 102 10.13 9.59 -3.98
C ILE A 102 10.04 11.02 -4.52
N THR A 103 11.07 11.80 -4.23
CA THR A 103 11.14 13.21 -4.60
C THR A 103 12.08 13.42 -5.77
N GLY A 104 11.74 14.35 -6.66
CA GLY A 104 12.60 14.72 -7.80
C GLY A 104 12.52 13.75 -8.98
N VAL A 105 11.42 13.01 -9.10
CA VAL A 105 11.12 12.15 -10.25
C VAL A 105 10.43 12.99 -11.33
N ASN A 106 10.82 12.84 -12.59
CA ASN A 106 10.14 13.50 -13.70
C ASN A 106 8.83 12.74 -14.03
N ALA A 107 7.72 13.46 -14.14
CA ALA A 107 6.35 12.92 -14.30
C ALA A 107 6.14 11.93 -15.46
N ASN A 108 7.08 11.83 -16.40
CA ASN A 108 7.00 10.94 -17.56
C ASN A 108 7.34 9.47 -17.24
N GLU A 109 7.77 9.17 -16.02
CA GLU A 109 8.18 7.83 -15.62
C GLU A 109 7.00 7.01 -15.10
N GLN A 110 6.13 6.56 -16.02
CA GLN A 110 5.11 5.52 -15.78
C GLN A 110 5.74 4.12 -15.59
N LEU A 111 6.94 4.07 -15.05
CA LEU A 111 7.87 2.96 -15.03
C LEU A 111 7.33 1.71 -14.30
N LEU A 112 6.31 1.91 -13.46
CA LEU A 112 5.76 0.89 -12.58
C LEU A 112 4.28 0.60 -12.84
N VAL A 113 3.70 1.18 -13.90
CA VAL A 113 2.31 0.94 -14.26
C VAL A 113 2.19 -0.44 -14.91
N ASN A 114 2.08 -1.48 -14.09
CA ASN A 114 1.70 -2.82 -14.51
C ASN A 114 0.28 -3.17 -14.04
N SER A 115 -0.20 -4.37 -14.39
CA SER A 115 -1.55 -4.85 -14.04
C SER A 115 -1.84 -4.97 -12.54
N LEU A 116 -0.83 -4.82 -11.67
CA LEU A 116 -0.96 -4.85 -10.21
C LEU A 116 -0.79 -3.46 -9.57
N SER A 117 -0.80 -2.41 -10.37
CA SER A 117 -0.66 -1.04 -9.89
C SER A 117 -1.81 -0.15 -10.36
N TYR A 118 -2.13 0.85 -9.56
CA TYR A 118 -3.10 1.87 -9.91
C TYR A 118 -2.44 3.24 -9.79
N TYR A 119 -2.37 3.96 -10.91
CA TYR A 119 -1.80 5.30 -10.97
C TYR A 119 -2.90 6.35 -10.82
N LEU A 120 -2.73 7.24 -9.84
CA LEU A 120 -3.67 8.31 -9.51
C LEU A 120 -2.94 9.67 -9.57
N PRO A 121 -3.19 10.48 -10.61
CA PRO A 121 -2.74 11.86 -10.64
C PRO A 121 -3.48 12.69 -9.58
N MET A 122 -2.75 13.29 -8.64
CA MET A 122 -3.29 14.10 -7.55
C MET A 122 -3.59 15.54 -7.99
N SER A 123 -4.18 15.70 -9.17
CA SER A 123 -4.64 17.00 -9.66
C SER A 123 -5.84 17.50 -8.87
N LEU A 124 -6.03 18.83 -8.82
CA LEU A 124 -7.19 19.43 -8.14
C LEU A 124 -8.52 18.91 -8.71
N ASP A 125 -8.56 18.69 -10.02
CA ASP A 125 -9.74 18.17 -10.73
C ASP A 125 -10.08 16.74 -10.27
N ASN A 126 -9.08 15.87 -10.23
CA ASN A 126 -9.26 14.48 -9.78
C ASN A 126 -9.65 14.42 -8.31
N LEU A 127 -9.02 15.24 -7.46
CA LEU A 127 -9.32 15.28 -6.04
C LEU A 127 -10.76 15.73 -5.78
N ASN A 128 -11.29 16.72 -6.51
CA ASN A 128 -12.65 17.20 -6.28
C ASN A 128 -13.73 16.36 -7.00
N LYS A 129 -13.45 15.82 -8.19
CA LYS A 129 -14.47 15.16 -9.03
C LYS A 129 -14.57 13.65 -8.88
N LEU A 130 -13.46 12.96 -8.59
CA LEU A 130 -13.49 11.50 -8.44
C LEU A 130 -14.14 11.10 -7.12
N LYS A 131 -14.69 9.89 -7.08
CA LYS A 131 -15.17 9.28 -5.83
C LYS A 131 -14.13 8.31 -5.33
N PHE A 132 -13.45 8.63 -4.24
CA PHE A 132 -12.41 7.74 -3.71
C PHE A 132 -12.99 6.60 -2.87
N THR A 133 -14.03 6.89 -2.08
CA THR A 133 -14.74 5.90 -1.29
C THR A 133 -15.93 5.33 -2.07
N PRO A 134 -16.24 4.03 -1.92
CA PRO A 134 -17.48 3.46 -2.42
C PRO A 134 -18.70 4.12 -1.78
N VAL A 135 -19.78 4.27 -2.54
CA VAL A 135 -21.02 4.92 -2.10
C VAL A 135 -22.21 4.01 -2.41
N LYS A 136 -23.09 3.80 -1.44
CA LYS A 136 -24.38 3.14 -1.66
C LYS A 136 -25.30 4.11 -2.38
N ASP A 137 -25.60 3.79 -3.64
CA ASP A 137 -26.67 4.42 -4.39
C ASP A 137 -27.98 3.75 -4.00
N TYR A 138 -28.88 4.52 -3.37
CA TYR A 138 -30.18 4.06 -2.91
C TYR A 138 -31.23 4.08 -4.02
N ASP A 139 -31.04 4.88 -5.07
CA ASP A 139 -31.99 4.97 -6.18
C ASP A 139 -31.85 3.73 -7.07
N SER A 140 -30.61 3.31 -7.33
CA SER A 140 -30.31 2.08 -8.08
C SER A 140 -30.13 0.83 -7.21
N ASP A 141 -30.20 0.98 -5.88
CA ASP A 141 -29.92 -0.03 -4.85
C ASP A 141 -28.56 -0.74 -5.03
N ARG A 142 -27.55 -0.05 -5.58
CA ARG A 142 -26.22 -0.60 -5.87
C ARG A 142 -25.13 0.07 -5.07
N LEU A 143 -24.09 -0.67 -4.75
CA LEU A 143 -22.85 -0.08 -4.26
C LEU A 143 -22.02 0.36 -5.46
N VAL A 144 -21.81 1.67 -5.59
CA VAL A 144 -20.96 2.27 -6.62
C VAL A 144 -19.52 2.25 -6.11
N SER A 145 -18.62 1.65 -6.89
CA SER A 145 -17.20 1.55 -6.55
C SER A 145 -16.53 2.91 -6.49
N GLY A 146 -15.61 3.04 -5.54
CA GLY A 146 -14.68 4.17 -5.43
C GLY A 146 -13.29 3.78 -5.90
N VAL A 147 -12.47 4.78 -6.20
CA VAL A 147 -11.07 4.61 -6.66
C VAL A 147 -10.24 3.76 -5.69
N LEU A 148 -10.47 3.90 -4.38
CA LEU A 148 -9.70 3.18 -3.36
C LEU A 148 -10.21 1.76 -3.08
N GLN A 149 -11.25 1.30 -3.80
CA GLN A 149 -11.69 -0.09 -3.77
C GLN A 149 -10.76 -0.98 -4.60
N LEU A 150 -9.49 -1.02 -4.20
CA LEU A 150 -8.43 -1.75 -4.89
C LEU A 150 -8.30 -3.18 -4.34
N PRO A 151 -7.88 -4.15 -5.18
CA PRO A 151 -7.59 -5.49 -4.69
C PRO A 151 -6.38 -5.47 -3.76
N ASN A 152 -6.32 -6.46 -2.87
CA ASN A 152 -5.16 -6.64 -1.98
C ASN A 152 -3.88 -6.79 -2.79
N ARG A 153 -2.82 -6.15 -2.30
CA ARG A 153 -1.48 -6.06 -2.91
C ARG A 153 -1.45 -5.31 -4.24
N CYS A 154 -2.45 -4.46 -4.51
CA CYS A 154 -2.36 -3.45 -5.55
C CYS A 154 -1.46 -2.30 -5.10
N HIS A 155 -0.47 -1.92 -5.91
CA HIS A 155 0.41 -0.78 -5.64
C HIS A 155 -0.26 0.51 -6.10
N LEU A 156 -0.66 1.36 -5.15
CA LEU A 156 -1.23 2.68 -5.44
C LEU A 156 -0.10 3.69 -5.63
N ILE A 157 0.02 4.21 -6.85
CA ILE A 157 0.99 5.26 -7.22
C ILE A 157 0.25 6.59 -7.24
N LEU A 158 0.63 7.49 -6.35
CA LEU A 158 0.10 8.84 -6.24
C LEU A 158 1.07 9.80 -6.89
N ASP A 159 0.61 10.55 -7.88
CA ASP A 159 1.43 11.56 -8.54
C ASP A 159 1.05 12.95 -8.06
N GLU A 160 1.83 13.47 -7.11
CA GLU A 160 1.72 14.83 -6.60
C GLU A 160 2.51 15.84 -7.44
N THR A 161 3.29 15.42 -8.45
CA THR A 161 4.02 16.36 -9.32
C THR A 161 3.09 17.18 -10.22
N VAL A 162 1.90 16.64 -10.53
CA VAL A 162 0.85 17.36 -11.27
C VAL A 162 -0.04 18.23 -10.38
N MET A 163 0.25 18.30 -9.08
CA MET A 163 -0.54 19.06 -8.14
C MET A 163 -0.33 20.56 -8.33
N GLN A 164 -1.43 21.31 -8.31
CA GLN A 164 -1.41 22.77 -8.47
C GLN A 164 -2.07 23.45 -7.27
N PRO A 165 -1.64 24.68 -6.91
CA PRO A 165 -2.32 25.46 -5.89
C PRO A 165 -3.81 25.68 -6.25
N GLY A 166 -4.70 25.46 -5.28
CA GLY A 166 -6.13 25.61 -5.46
C GLY A 166 -6.92 25.21 -4.23
N GLN A 167 -8.25 25.31 -4.31
CA GLN A 167 -9.14 25.01 -3.19
C GLN A 167 -9.81 23.64 -3.39
N LEU A 168 -9.65 22.77 -2.38
CA LEU A 168 -10.44 21.54 -2.29
C LEU A 168 -11.87 21.89 -1.86
N ASP A 169 -12.84 21.29 -2.54
CA ASP A 169 -14.22 21.33 -2.09
C ASP A 169 -14.47 20.28 -0.99
N VAL A 170 -15.72 20.15 -0.56
CA VAL A 170 -16.09 19.18 0.47
C VAL A 170 -15.81 17.74 0.03
N ALA A 171 -15.92 17.43 -1.26
CA ALA A 171 -15.59 16.10 -1.80
C ALA A 171 -14.07 15.89 -1.82
N GLY A 172 -13.29 16.91 -2.24
CA GLY A 172 -11.84 16.90 -2.21
C GLY A 172 -11.26 16.67 -0.82
N VAL A 173 -11.80 17.33 0.20
CA VAL A 173 -11.37 17.12 1.60
C VAL A 173 -11.68 15.69 2.06
N LYS A 174 -12.86 15.15 1.73
CA LYS A 174 -13.23 13.76 2.05
C LYS A 174 -12.32 12.75 1.34
N ASN A 175 -11.99 13.01 0.08
CA ASN A 175 -11.10 12.18 -0.72
C ASN A 175 -9.68 12.16 -0.13
N LEU A 176 -9.16 13.32 0.29
CA LEU A 176 -7.86 13.41 0.97
C LEU A 176 -7.88 12.68 2.32
N GLU A 177 -8.96 12.80 3.09
CA GLU A 177 -9.14 12.05 4.35
C GLU A 177 -9.16 10.53 4.08
N ALA A 178 -9.84 10.08 3.04
CA ALA A 178 -9.90 8.68 2.66
C ALA A 178 -8.52 8.12 2.28
N LEU A 179 -7.72 8.88 1.51
CA LEU A 179 -6.33 8.53 1.22
C LEU A 179 -5.48 8.47 2.49
N GLY A 180 -5.62 9.45 3.39
CA GLY A 180 -4.93 9.46 4.68
C GLY A 180 -5.26 8.22 5.52
N ASN A 181 -6.54 7.83 5.55
CA ASN A 181 -6.99 6.62 6.25
C ASN A 181 -6.43 5.34 5.61
N LEU A 182 -6.35 5.27 4.28
CA LEU A 182 -5.73 4.12 3.59
C LEU A 182 -4.23 4.03 3.91
N VAL A 183 -3.48 5.13 3.80
CA VAL A 183 -2.04 5.17 4.08
C VAL A 183 -1.74 4.83 5.54
N ARG A 184 -2.55 5.34 6.48
CA ARG A 184 -2.32 5.18 7.93
C ARG A 184 -2.91 3.90 8.51
N TRP A 185 -4.15 3.58 8.19
CA TRP A 185 -4.88 2.50 8.82
C TRP A 185 -5.07 1.29 7.93
N GLN A 186 -4.76 1.42 6.63
CA GLN A 186 -4.98 0.35 5.67
C GLN A 186 -6.45 -0.10 5.72
N LYS A 187 -7.33 0.92 5.65
CA LYS A 187 -8.78 0.83 5.70
C LYS A 187 -9.42 1.84 4.76
N VAL A 188 -10.58 1.49 4.21
CA VAL A 188 -11.42 2.35 3.38
C VAL A 188 -12.83 2.37 3.95
N LYS A 189 -13.36 3.58 4.18
CA LYS A 189 -14.75 3.82 4.61
C LYS A 189 -15.68 3.70 3.41
N TYR A 190 -16.84 3.08 3.60
CA TYR A 190 -17.89 3.01 2.58
C TYR A 190 -19.04 3.92 3.02
N ASP A 191 -19.49 4.79 2.13
CA ASP A 191 -20.56 5.75 2.42
C ASP A 191 -21.93 5.09 2.20
N PHE A 192 -22.60 4.72 3.31
CA PHE A 192 -23.98 4.25 3.31
C PHE A 192 -24.94 5.34 3.81
N LYS A 193 -24.62 6.64 3.65
CA LYS A 193 -25.40 7.83 4.03
C LYS A 193 -25.64 8.03 5.53
N TYR A 194 -26.01 6.98 6.25
CA TYR A 194 -26.31 6.96 7.68
C TYR A 194 -25.24 6.22 8.49
N SER A 195 -24.50 5.32 7.86
CA SER A 195 -23.37 4.61 8.45
C SER A 195 -22.18 4.64 7.52
N ASN A 196 -20.99 4.58 8.09
CA ASN A 196 -19.73 4.57 7.35
C ASN A 196 -18.86 3.40 7.83
N PRO A 197 -19.25 2.14 7.55
CA PRO A 197 -18.44 0.98 7.89
C PRO A 197 -17.05 1.08 7.26
N GLU A 198 -16.04 0.65 8.02
CA GLU A 198 -14.64 0.62 7.57
C GLU A 198 -14.28 -0.81 7.15
N PHE A 199 -13.68 -0.94 5.98
CA PHE A 199 -13.19 -2.21 5.46
C PHE A 199 -11.66 -2.20 5.42
N GLU A 200 -11.05 -3.30 5.86
CA GLU A 200 -9.60 -3.47 5.82
C GLU A 200 -9.10 -3.70 4.39
N THR A 201 -7.97 -3.09 4.04
CA THR A 201 -7.33 -3.17 2.73
C THR A 201 -5.84 -3.41 2.86
N ASP A 202 -5.19 -4.12 1.93
CA ASP A 202 -3.73 -4.23 1.88
C ASP A 202 -3.25 -3.57 0.58
N VAL A 203 -2.93 -2.27 0.64
CA VAL A 203 -2.58 -1.43 -0.52
C VAL A 203 -1.31 -0.66 -0.19
N PRO A 204 -0.14 -1.13 -0.67
CA PRO A 204 1.10 -0.36 -0.62
C PRO A 204 0.96 0.95 -1.41
N VAL A 205 1.47 2.06 -0.87
CA VAL A 205 1.40 3.38 -1.51
C VAL A 205 2.78 3.93 -1.83
N ILE A 206 2.97 4.39 -3.07
CA ILE A 206 4.11 5.22 -3.50
C ILE A 206 3.59 6.62 -3.82
N CYS A 207 4.25 7.66 -3.29
CA CYS A 207 4.09 9.02 -3.78
C CYS A 207 5.26 9.39 -4.68
N LEU A 208 4.95 10.02 -5.80
CA LEU A 208 5.88 10.79 -6.62
C LEU A 208 5.59 12.27 -6.36
N SER A 209 6.57 13.01 -5.87
CA SER A 209 6.36 14.41 -5.49
C SER A 209 7.59 15.29 -5.79
N GLU A 210 7.40 16.60 -5.79
CA GLU A 210 8.52 17.56 -5.87
C GLU A 210 9.19 17.79 -4.49
N GLY A 211 8.59 17.30 -3.40
CA GLY A 211 9.04 17.60 -2.04
C GLY A 211 8.35 16.79 -0.94
N LYS A 212 7.97 17.44 0.16
CA LYS A 212 7.25 16.74 1.24
C LYS A 212 5.83 16.44 0.78
N SER A 213 5.46 15.16 0.77
CA SER A 213 4.13 14.70 0.40
C SER A 213 3.02 15.30 1.28
N LEU A 214 1.87 15.62 0.68
CA LEU A 214 0.69 16.13 1.41
C LEU A 214 0.12 15.09 2.35
N LEU A 215 0.14 13.83 1.90
CA LEU A 215 -0.16 12.71 2.76
C LEU A 215 1.07 12.51 3.65
N ASN A 216 0.97 12.88 4.93
CA ASN A 216 2.01 12.54 5.90
C ASN A 216 2.12 11.01 5.96
N MET A 217 3.02 10.45 5.13
CA MET A 217 3.30 9.01 5.04
C MET A 217 4.13 8.51 6.22
N ALA A 218 4.78 9.43 6.93
CA ALA A 218 5.38 9.16 8.22
C ALA A 218 4.29 8.87 9.26
N GLN A 219 4.54 7.88 10.12
CA GLN A 219 3.73 7.59 11.30
C GLN A 219 3.93 8.69 12.35
N GLU A 220 3.30 9.85 12.14
CA GLU A 220 3.30 10.94 13.12
C GLU A 220 2.24 10.67 14.19
N ASP A 221 2.56 9.84 15.19
CA ASP A 221 1.83 9.90 16.48
C ASP A 221 2.58 10.71 17.54
N PHE A 222 3.86 11.09 17.35
CA PHE A 222 4.60 11.87 18.34
C PHE A 222 5.51 12.96 17.75
N VAL A 223 4.91 14.00 17.18
CA VAL A 223 5.62 15.27 16.82
C VAL A 223 6.06 16.05 18.08
N LYS A 224 5.63 15.67 19.29
CA LYS A 224 5.97 16.38 20.54
C LYS A 224 7.33 16.01 21.16
N THR A 225 8.03 14.97 20.68
CA THR A 225 9.27 14.47 21.33
C THR A 225 10.56 15.09 20.75
N ARG A 226 10.47 15.92 19.71
CA ARG A 226 11.63 16.54 19.02
C ARG A 226 12.45 17.54 19.85
N GLN A 227 12.07 17.84 21.08
CA GLN A 227 12.76 18.84 21.88
C GLN A 227 13.80 18.28 22.88
N ALA A 228 13.93 16.97 23.05
CA ALA A 228 14.74 16.42 24.16
C ALA A 228 16.06 15.71 23.80
N ASN A 229 16.29 15.21 22.59
CA ASN A 229 17.58 14.60 22.22
C ASN A 229 17.75 14.51 20.70
N LYS A 230 18.71 15.26 20.13
CA LYS A 230 19.01 15.24 18.68
C LYS A 230 19.85 14.02 18.24
N ASP A 231 20.54 13.38 19.19
CA ASP A 231 21.49 12.28 18.90
C ASP A 231 20.98 10.88 19.29
N ALA A 232 19.80 10.79 19.92
CA ALA A 232 19.21 9.51 20.31
C ALA A 232 18.27 8.99 19.21
N MET A 233 18.35 7.69 18.92
CA MET A 233 17.40 7.01 18.03
C MET A 233 15.99 7.15 18.58
N THR A 234 15.08 7.73 17.79
CA THR A 234 13.67 7.85 18.16
C THR A 234 12.97 6.49 18.06
N PRO A 235 11.87 6.26 18.81
CA PRO A 235 11.04 5.06 18.63
C PRO A 235 10.59 4.86 17.17
N GLU A 236 10.29 5.96 16.47
CA GLU A 236 9.89 5.96 15.06
C GLU A 236 11.05 5.56 14.14
N ASP A 237 12.26 6.08 14.38
CA ASP A 237 13.46 5.67 13.67
C ASP A 237 13.73 4.17 13.86
N PHE A 238 13.53 3.68 15.09
CA PHE A 238 13.71 2.25 15.41
C PHE A 238 12.67 1.39 14.70
N GLN A 239 11.40 1.81 14.69
CA GLN A 239 10.36 1.12 13.97
C GLN A 239 10.60 1.11 12.45
N SER A 240 11.00 2.25 11.87
CA SER A 240 11.39 2.33 10.46
C SER A 240 12.54 1.37 10.15
N LEU A 241 13.59 1.37 10.99
CA LEU A 241 14.72 0.47 10.82
C LEU A 241 14.31 -1.00 10.93
N LEU A 242 13.41 -1.37 11.84
CA LEU A 242 12.88 -2.74 11.95
C LEU A 242 12.13 -3.16 10.68
N VAL A 243 11.31 -2.27 10.12
CA VAL A 243 10.57 -2.55 8.88
C VAL A 243 11.55 -2.74 7.72
N VAL A 244 12.51 -1.83 7.54
CA VAL A 244 13.54 -1.92 6.50
C VAL A 244 14.37 -3.20 6.66
N SER A 245 14.82 -3.51 7.88
CA SER A 245 15.63 -4.70 8.15
C SER A 245 14.87 -6.00 7.86
N ARG A 246 13.57 -6.04 8.20
CA ARG A 246 12.71 -7.18 7.89
C ARG A 246 12.52 -7.35 6.38
N LEU A 247 12.18 -6.27 5.67
CA LEU A 247 11.99 -6.31 4.22
C LEU A 247 13.29 -6.66 3.49
N LEU A 248 14.42 -6.16 3.97
CA LEU A 248 15.74 -6.49 3.43
C LEU A 248 16.07 -7.98 3.66
N SER A 249 15.74 -8.52 4.83
CA SER A 249 15.89 -9.97 5.09
C SER A 249 15.04 -10.79 4.11
N LEU A 250 13.77 -10.40 3.93
CA LEU A 250 12.85 -11.07 3.00
C LEU A 250 13.34 -11.00 1.56
N SER A 251 13.90 -9.87 1.15
CA SER A 251 14.43 -9.69 -0.19
C SER A 251 15.61 -10.62 -0.50
N CYS A 252 16.39 -10.99 0.52
CA CYS A 252 17.48 -11.95 0.43
C CYS A 252 17.02 -13.42 0.63
N GLY A 253 15.71 -13.67 0.72
CA GLY A 253 15.16 -15.01 0.98
C GLY A 253 15.35 -15.52 2.41
N LEU A 254 15.71 -14.65 3.36
CA LEU A 254 15.92 -15.01 4.76
C LEU A 254 14.61 -14.92 5.56
N SER A 255 14.35 -15.92 6.39
CA SER A 255 13.18 -15.94 7.28
C SER A 255 13.41 -15.19 8.61
N ASN A 256 14.68 -15.01 8.99
CA ASN A 256 15.09 -14.40 10.25
C ASN A 256 16.06 -13.25 9.99
N LEU A 257 16.03 -12.24 10.87
CA LEU A 257 16.95 -11.11 10.82
C LEU A 257 18.36 -11.56 11.26
N SER A 258 19.35 -11.36 10.39
CA SER A 258 20.77 -11.57 10.71
C SER A 258 21.48 -10.26 11.08
N GLY A 259 22.62 -10.37 11.77
CA GLY A 259 23.45 -9.20 12.12
C GLY A 259 23.95 -8.43 10.90
N ASP A 260 24.29 -9.13 9.81
CA ASP A 260 24.76 -8.53 8.56
C ASP A 260 23.66 -7.72 7.87
N VAL A 261 22.43 -8.25 7.83
CA VAL A 261 21.28 -7.55 7.24
C VAL A 261 20.92 -6.32 8.08
N TRP A 262 21.00 -6.42 9.40
CA TRP A 262 20.81 -5.28 10.29
C TRP A 262 21.85 -4.17 10.05
N ALA A 263 23.13 -4.54 9.87
CA ALA A 263 24.17 -3.58 9.53
C ALA A 263 23.91 -2.90 8.18
N LYS A 264 23.52 -3.67 7.15
CA LYS A 264 23.13 -3.11 5.84
C LYS A 264 21.94 -2.16 5.93
N ALA A 265 20.92 -2.51 6.71
CA ALA A 265 19.75 -1.66 6.91
C ALA A 265 20.10 -0.31 7.58
N LYS A 266 21.05 -0.31 8.54
CA LYS A 266 21.56 0.94 9.12
C LYS A 266 22.22 1.83 8.07
N VAL A 267 23.08 1.25 7.24
CA VAL A 267 23.77 2.00 6.16
C VAL A 267 22.74 2.59 5.18
N LEU A 268 21.71 1.81 4.78
CA LEU A 268 20.63 2.32 3.93
C LEU A 268 19.90 3.52 4.57
N GLU A 269 19.53 3.42 5.85
CA GLU A 269 18.87 4.52 6.56
C GLU A 269 19.77 5.75 6.74
N GLU A 270 21.07 5.57 6.97
CA GLU A 270 22.04 6.66 7.03
C GLU A 270 22.17 7.37 5.67
N CYS A 271 22.28 6.61 4.58
CA CYS A 271 22.28 7.14 3.21
C CYS A 271 20.97 7.85 2.87
N ARG A 272 19.83 7.37 3.36
CA ARG A 272 18.54 8.04 3.18
C ARG A 272 18.48 9.35 3.95
N LYS A 273 18.92 9.35 5.21
CA LYS A 273 18.92 10.54 6.08
C LYS A 273 19.84 11.63 5.56
N SER A 274 20.98 11.27 4.94
CA SER A 274 21.91 12.25 4.36
C SER A 274 21.34 12.99 3.15
N ARG A 275 20.30 12.45 2.49
CA ARG A 275 19.60 13.06 1.35
C ARG A 275 18.44 13.97 1.75
N LEU A 276 17.99 13.94 3.00
CA LEU A 276 16.90 14.80 3.45
C LEU A 276 17.38 16.27 3.53
N PRO A 277 16.56 17.23 3.09
CA PRO A 277 16.88 18.64 3.27
C PRO A 277 17.05 18.94 4.77
N LYS A 278 18.11 19.67 5.12
CA LYS A 278 18.44 20.08 6.49
C LYS A 278 17.49 21.14 7.02
#